data_AF-E6LJB0-F1
#
_entry.id   AF-E6LJB0-F1
#
_cell.length_a   1.000
_cell.length_b   1.000
_cell.length_c   1.000
_cell.angle_alpha   90.00
_cell.angle_beta   90.00
_cell.angle_gamma   90.00
#
_symmetry.space_group_name_H-M   'P 1'
#
loop_
_entity.id
_entity.type
_entity.pdbx_description
1 polymer ?
#
loop_
_entity_poly.entity_id
_entity_poly.type
_entity_poly.pdbx_seq_one_letter_code
_entity_poly.pdbx_strand_id
1 'polypeptide(L)'
;MKGSYIPCKLICILREYTRYRYKLVPCRSSEKNRYQNALTVCNIALDSVVFDIFGKSSSSIIDYLLEQSGTTINHKEIASKLLKSLKSKEYAVI
;
A
#
# COMPACT_ATOMS: atom_id res chain seq x y z
N MET A 1 6.84 45.49 21.34
CA MET A 1 6.88 44.12 20.78
C MET A 1 5.95 43.23 21.59
N LYS A 2 4.95 42.58 20.98
CA LYS A 2 4.06 41.66 21.71
C LYS A 2 4.83 40.37 21.97
N GLY A 3 4.96 39.97 23.23
CA GLY A 3 5.57 38.69 23.59
C GLY A 3 4.79 37.53 22.99
N SER A 4 5.50 36.52 22.46
CA SER A 4 4.88 35.30 21.95
C SER A 4 4.08 34.62 23.06
N TYR A 5 2.79 34.37 22.81
CA TYR A 5 1.94 33.63 23.75
C TYR A 5 2.45 32.19 23.91
N ILE A 6 2.84 31.81 25.13
CA ILE A 6 3.21 30.44 25.50
C ILE A 6 1.99 29.80 26.16
N PRO A 7 1.33 28.83 25.50
CA PRO A 7 0.19 28.15 26.10
C PRO A 7 0.60 27.28 27.30
N CYS A 8 -0.37 26.91 28.13
CA CYS A 8 -0.12 25.98 29.23
C CYS A 8 0.30 24.58 28.72
N LYS A 9 1.01 23.82 29.56
CA LYS A 9 1.61 22.53 29.18
C LYS A 9 0.62 21.56 28.50
N LEU A 10 -0.61 21.49 28.99
CA LEU A 10 -1.66 20.63 28.42
C LEU A 10 -1.98 20.99 26.95
N ILE A 11 -2.06 22.28 26.64
CA ILE A 11 -2.33 22.76 25.28
C ILE A 11 -1.11 22.52 24.38
N CYS A 12 0.12 22.65 24.89
CA CYS A 12 1.33 22.31 24.14
C CYS A 12 1.34 20.83 23.72
N ILE A 13 1.05 19.92 24.65
CA ILE A 13 0.99 18.48 24.40
C ILE A 13 -0.07 18.15 23.35
N LEU A 14 -1.27 18.74 23.45
CA LEU A 14 -2.33 18.55 22.46
C LEU A 14 -1.92 19.04 21.06
N ARG A 15 -1.22 20.17 20.99
CA ARG A 15 -0.67 20.71 19.73
C ARG A 15 0.40 19.79 19.12
N GLU A 16 1.18 19.12 19.95
CA GLU A 16 2.16 18.15 19.49
C GLU A 16 1.49 16.91 18.88
N TYR A 17 0.49 16.33 19.56
CA TYR A 17 -0.26 15.20 19.01
C TYR A 17 -0.98 15.54 17.71
N THR A 18 -1.59 16.71 17.62
CA THR A 18 -2.26 17.15 16.38
C THR A 18 -1.24 17.35 15.26
N ARG A 19 -0.10 18.00 15.51
CA ARG A 19 1.00 18.12 14.51
C ARG A 19 1.54 16.76 14.09
N TYR A 20 1.71 15.83 15.03
CA TYR A 20 2.19 14.50 14.73
C TYR A 20 1.21 13.74 13.84
N ARG A 21 -0.10 13.81 14.11
CA ARG A 21 -1.13 13.26 13.22
C ARG A 21 -1.08 13.91 11.84
N TYR A 22 -0.95 15.23 11.77
CA TYR A 22 -0.80 15.96 10.50
C TYR A 22 0.42 15.52 9.70
N LYS A 23 1.50 15.09 10.35
CA LYS A 23 2.68 14.51 9.70
C LYS A 23 2.42 13.08 9.23
N LEU A 24 1.78 12.24 10.05
CA LEU A 24 1.58 10.82 9.75
C LEU A 24 0.61 10.56 8.58
N VAL A 25 -0.45 11.35 8.47
CA VAL A 25 -1.46 11.20 7.40
C VAL A 25 -0.85 11.28 5.99
N PRO A 26 -0.12 12.36 5.62
CA PRO A 26 0.52 12.45 4.31
C PRO A 26 1.63 11.42 4.15
N CYS A 27 2.40 11.10 5.20
CA CYS A 27 3.39 10.02 5.14
C CYS A 27 2.74 8.69 4.72
N ARG A 28 1.61 8.30 5.32
CA ARG A 28 0.90 7.06 4.96
C ARG A 28 0.50 7.03 3.48
N SER A 29 -0.03 8.13 2.95
CA SER A 29 -0.40 8.21 1.52
C SER A 29 0.83 8.19 0.62
N SER A 30 1.91 8.87 1.02
CA SER A 30 3.16 8.89 0.26
C SER A 30 3.80 7.50 0.15
N GLU A 31 3.76 6.70 1.22
CA GLU A 31 4.29 5.33 1.21
C GLU A 31 3.45 4.42 0.31
N LYS A 32 2.12 4.56 0.33
CA LYS A 32 1.26 3.83 -0.62
C LYS A 32 1.57 4.20 -2.07
N ASN A 33 1.81 5.47 -2.34
CA ASN A 33 2.15 5.94 -3.69
C ASN A 33 3.52 5.41 -4.14
N ARG A 34 4.52 5.38 -3.24
CA ARG A 34 5.83 4.76 -3.52
C ARG A 34 5.70 3.28 -3.88
N TYR A 35 4.86 2.54 -3.15
CA TYR A 35 4.61 1.13 -3.42
C TYR A 35 3.98 0.91 -4.81
N GLN A 36 2.99 1.72 -5.18
CA GLN A 36 2.38 1.66 -6.51
C GLN A 36 3.39 2.00 -7.62
N ASN A 37 4.19 3.06 -7.42
CA ASN A 37 5.24 3.42 -8.37
C ASN A 37 6.26 2.29 -8.57
N ALA A 38 6.63 1.58 -7.49
CA ALA A 38 7.53 0.43 -7.59
C ALA A 38 6.93 -0.68 -8.46
N LEU A 39 5.64 -1.00 -8.28
CA LEU A 39 4.94 -1.98 -9.12
C LEU A 39 4.89 -1.55 -10.58
N THR A 40 4.64 -0.26 -10.86
CA THR A 40 4.66 0.28 -12.22
C THR A 40 6.04 0.18 -12.86
N VAL A 41 7.12 0.48 -12.12
CA VAL A 41 8.51 0.36 -12.60
C VAL A 41 8.87 -1.10 -12.90
N CYS A 42 8.37 -2.04 -12.08
CA CYS A 42 8.50 -3.48 -12.33
C CYS A 42 7.60 -3.98 -13.46
N ASN A 43 6.80 -3.11 -14.09
CA ASN A 43 5.83 -3.46 -15.13
C ASN A 43 4.75 -4.47 -14.65
N ILE A 44 4.40 -4.39 -13.37
CA ILE A 44 3.40 -5.23 -12.70
C ILE A 44 2.10 -4.42 -12.55
N ALA A 45 1.15 -4.60 -13.46
CA ALA A 45 -0.14 -3.90 -13.46
C ALA A 45 -1.22 -4.62 -12.62
N LEU A 46 -0.96 -4.83 -11.32
CA LEU A 46 -1.88 -5.51 -10.40
C LEU A 46 -3.19 -4.76 -10.15
N ASP A 47 -3.18 -3.45 -10.34
CA ASP A 47 -4.31 -2.53 -10.21
C ASP A 47 -5.45 -2.83 -11.21
N SER A 48 -5.12 -3.43 -12.37
CA SER A 48 -6.11 -3.84 -13.37
C SER A 48 -6.99 -5.01 -12.89
N VAL A 49 -6.41 -5.94 -12.13
CA VAL A 49 -7.07 -7.17 -11.70
C VAL A 49 -7.67 -6.99 -10.30
N VAL A 50 -6.90 -6.45 -9.36
CA VAL A 50 -7.22 -6.44 -7.93
C VAL A 50 -7.79 -5.10 -7.46
N PHE A 51 -8.90 -5.13 -6.72
CA PHE A 51 -9.50 -3.91 -6.14
C PHE A 51 -8.65 -3.25 -5.05
N ASP A 52 -7.98 -4.05 -4.21
CA ASP A 52 -7.13 -3.56 -3.12
C ASP A 52 -5.71 -4.12 -3.23
N ILE A 53 -4.80 -3.30 -3.76
CA ILE A 53 -3.38 -3.62 -3.97
C ILE A 53 -2.66 -3.93 -2.65
N PHE A 54 -3.15 -3.41 -1.53
CA PHE A 54 -2.58 -3.67 -0.19
C PHE A 54 -3.31 -4.80 0.55
N GLY A 55 -4.20 -5.52 -0.14
CA GLY A 55 -4.97 -6.62 0.41
C GLY A 55 -4.18 -7.93 0.47
N LYS A 56 -4.76 -8.93 1.15
CA LYS A 56 -4.12 -10.24 1.33
C LYS A 56 -3.80 -10.96 0.02
N SER A 57 -4.69 -10.88 -0.97
CA SER A 57 -4.45 -11.51 -2.27
C SER A 57 -3.26 -10.87 -2.99
N SER A 58 -3.20 -9.54 -3.04
CA SER A 58 -2.08 -8.84 -3.67
C SER A 58 -0.75 -9.10 -2.99
N SER A 59 -0.70 -9.07 -1.65
CA SER A 59 0.52 -9.41 -0.90
C SER A 59 0.97 -10.83 -1.25
N SER A 60 0.08 -11.83 -1.24
CA SER A 60 0.46 -13.21 -1.55
C SER A 60 0.96 -13.42 -2.98
N ILE A 61 0.46 -12.63 -3.94
CA ILE A 61 0.95 -12.63 -5.31
C ILE A 61 2.34 -11.99 -5.38
N ILE A 62 2.56 -10.87 -4.68
CA ILE A 62 3.85 -10.19 -4.65
C ILE A 62 4.90 -11.05 -3.95
N ASP A 63 4.55 -11.68 -2.82
CA ASP A 63 5.41 -12.61 -2.11
C ASP A 63 5.80 -13.79 -3.02
N TYR A 64 4.85 -14.32 -3.79
CA TYR A 64 5.12 -15.36 -4.78
C TYR A 64 6.09 -14.89 -5.89
N LEU A 65 5.90 -13.67 -6.41
CA LEU A 65 6.79 -13.08 -7.41
C LEU A 65 8.19 -12.82 -6.87
N LEU A 66 8.33 -12.54 -5.57
CA LEU A 66 9.63 -12.34 -4.91
C LEU A 66 10.34 -13.66 -4.60
N GLU A 67 9.60 -14.71 -4.24
CA GLU A 67 10.15 -16.05 -3.96
C GLU A 67 10.56 -16.79 -5.25
N GLN A 68 9.91 -16.47 -6.37
CA GLN A 68 10.20 -17.11 -7.65
C GLN A 68 11.49 -16.55 -8.28
N SER A 69 12.55 -17.35 -8.25
CA SER A 69 13.86 -17.05 -8.86
C SER A 69 13.98 -17.48 -10.33
N GLY A 70 12.96 -18.14 -10.86
CA GLY A 70 12.91 -18.63 -12.25
C GLY A 70 12.25 -17.65 -13.23
N THR A 71 12.66 -17.70 -14.50
CA THR A 71 12.12 -16.89 -15.60
C THR A 71 10.68 -17.23 -15.99
N THR A 72 10.09 -18.29 -15.42
CA THR A 72 8.75 -18.79 -15.76
C THR A 72 7.75 -18.51 -14.64
N ILE A 73 6.71 -17.76 -14.97
CA ILE A 73 5.62 -17.40 -14.07
C ILE A 73 4.47 -18.39 -14.27
N ASN A 74 4.00 -19.03 -13.19
CA ASN A 74 2.87 -19.95 -13.24
C ASN A 74 1.54 -19.22 -13.01
N HIS A 75 0.82 -18.93 -14.10
CA HIS A 75 -0.46 -18.23 -14.07
C HIS A 75 -1.53 -18.93 -13.22
N LYS A 76 -1.52 -20.28 -13.15
CA LYS A 76 -2.46 -21.05 -12.31
C LYS A 76 -2.24 -20.83 -10.81
N GLU A 77 -0.99 -20.65 -10.42
CA GLU A 77 -0.63 -20.43 -9.03
C GLU A 77 -1.04 -19.02 -8.56
N ILE A 78 -0.86 -18.02 -9.43
CA ILE A 78 -1.35 -16.65 -9.20
C ILE A 78 -2.88 -16.64 -9.09
N ALA A 79 -3.57 -17.33 -10.00
CA ALA A 79 -5.02 -17.48 -9.97
C ALA A 79 -5.52 -18.10 -8.65
N SER A 80 -4.83 -19.15 -8.16
CA SER A 80 -5.22 -19.81 -6.91
C SER A 80 -5.13 -18.91 -5.67
N LYS A 81 -4.28 -17.88 -5.70
CA LYS A 81 -4.10 -16.88 -4.63
C LYS A 81 -5.19 -15.80 -4.64
N LEU A 82 -6.01 -15.72 -5.70
CA LEU A 82 -7.17 -14.84 -5.73
C LEU A 82 -8.28 -15.36 -4.80
N LEU A 83 -8.79 -14.48 -3.95
CA LEU A 83 -9.76 -14.83 -2.92
C LEU A 83 -11.14 -14.22 -3.22
N LYS A 84 -12.20 -14.94 -2.79
CA LYS A 84 -13.60 -14.49 -2.80
C LYS A 84 -14.04 -13.97 -4.18
N SER A 85 -14.48 -12.71 -4.26
CA SER A 85 -14.98 -12.07 -5.47
C SER A 85 -13.92 -11.88 -6.54
N LEU A 86 -12.63 -11.96 -6.22
CA LEU A 86 -11.56 -11.83 -7.22
C LEU A 86 -11.42 -13.09 -8.08
N LYS A 87 -11.94 -14.25 -7.65
CA LYS A 87 -11.92 -15.47 -8.46
C LYS A 87 -12.67 -15.31 -9.79
N SER A 88 -13.67 -14.42 -9.85
CA SER A 88 -14.37 -14.14 -11.11
C SER A 88 -13.48 -13.48 -12.16
N LYS A 89 -12.35 -12.87 -11.76
CA LYS A 89 -11.38 -12.21 -12.64
C LYS A 89 -10.17 -13.07 -12.99
N GLU A 90 -10.22 -14.38 -12.71
CA GLU A 90 -9.14 -15.32 -13.01
C GLU A 90 -8.72 -15.29 -14.50
N TYR A 91 -9.68 -15.08 -15.40
CA TYR A 91 -9.43 -14.98 -16.84
C TYR A 91 -8.52 -13.80 -17.24
N ALA A 92 -8.43 -12.76 -16.40
CA ALA A 92 -7.61 -11.57 -16.65
C ALA A 92 -6.14 -11.74 -16.23
N VAL A 93 -5.79 -12.90 -15.65
CA VAL A 93 -4.42 -13.23 -15.19
C VAL A 93 -3.63 -13.98 -16.28
N ILE A 94 -4.17 -14.12 -17.49
CA ILE A 94 -3.57 -14.85 -18.63
C ILE A 94 -2.78 -13.90 -19.53
#